data_AF-A0A1X6ZU99-F1
#
_entry.id   AF-A0A1X6ZU99-F1
#
_cell.length_a   1.000
_cell.length_b   1.000
_cell.length_c   1.000
_cell.angle_alpha   90.00
_cell.angle_beta   90.00
_cell.angle_gamma   90.00
#
_symmetry.space_group_name_H-M   'P 1'
#
loop_
_entity.id
_entity.type
_entity.pdbx_description
1 polymer ?
#
loop_
_entity_poly.entity_id
_entity_poly.type
_entity_poly.pdbx_seq_one_letter_code
_entity_poly.pdbx_strand_id
1 'polypeptide(L)'
;MQAQVIAAVLLLPFALAFLYAAFHEFRRYKSEGRANYGLVYNEETGTTHVTGIEEGEDGFDPGDFDPNDYNDPEINSTADDPGEAEDADPEDSRKNA
;
A
#
# COMPACT_ATOMS: atom_id res chain seq x y z
N MET A 1 -34.54 25.21 29.61
CA MET A 1 -33.69 24.04 29.34
C MET A 1 -32.30 24.32 29.85
N GLN A 2 -31.68 23.38 30.56
CA GLN A 2 -30.31 23.52 31.05
C GLN A 2 -29.33 23.46 29.87
N ALA A 3 -28.38 24.40 29.78
CA ALA A 3 -27.44 24.50 28.66
C ALA A 3 -26.66 23.19 28.40
N GLN A 4 -26.36 22.45 29.47
CA GLN A 4 -25.71 21.14 29.41
C GLN A 4 -26.54 20.10 28.64
N VAL A 5 -27.87 20.14 28.78
CA VAL A 5 -28.77 19.21 28.07
C VAL A 5 -28.76 19.51 26.57
N ILE A 6 -28.77 20.80 26.19
CA ILE A 6 -28.69 21.21 24.79
C ILE A 6 -27.36 20.76 24.18
N ALA A 7 -26.24 21.00 24.88
CA ALA A 7 -24.93 20.55 24.44
C ALA A 7 -24.86 19.02 24.29
N ALA A 8 -25.40 18.27 25.25
CA ALA A 8 -25.45 16.81 25.19
C ALA A 8 -26.24 16.32 23.98
N VAL A 9 -27.42 16.88 23.71
CA VAL A 9 -28.25 16.50 22.54
C VAL A 9 -27.53 16.79 21.22
N LEU A 10 -26.81 17.91 21.13
CA LEU A 10 -26.05 18.27 19.92
C LEU A 10 -24.83 17.35 19.71
N LEU A 11 -24.12 16.99 20.77
CA LEU A 11 -22.89 16.19 20.68
C LEU A 11 -23.16 14.69 20.58
N LEU A 12 -24.26 14.19 21.14
CA LEU A 12 -24.61 12.78 21.19
C LEU A 12 -24.60 12.06 19.82
N PRO A 13 -25.17 12.60 18.72
CA PRO A 13 -25.10 11.92 17.42
C PRO A 13 -23.66 11.75 16.91
N PHE A 14 -22.80 12.77 17.10
CA PHE A 14 -21.39 12.68 16.74
C PHE A 14 -20.67 11.66 17.62
N ALA A 15 -20.86 11.73 18.93
CA ALA A 15 -20.26 10.79 19.87
C ALA A 15 -20.63 9.34 19.52
N LEU A 16 -21.89 9.07 19.17
CA LEU A 16 -22.31 7.75 18.72
C LEU A 16 -21.64 7.34 17.41
N ALA A 17 -21.53 8.25 16.42
CA ALA A 17 -20.86 7.97 15.17
C ALA A 17 -19.38 7.62 15.37
N PHE A 18 -18.67 8.38 16.21
CA PHE A 18 -17.27 8.12 16.56
C PHE A 18 -17.09 6.80 17.30
N LEU A 19 -17.96 6.49 18.28
CA LEU A 19 -17.91 5.22 18.99
C LEU A 19 -18.15 4.03 18.06
N TYR A 20 -19.11 4.15 17.15
CA TYR A 20 -19.39 3.12 16.15
C TYR A 20 -18.20 2.93 15.21
N ALA A 21 -17.64 4.01 14.66
CA ALA A 21 -16.47 3.96 13.79
C ALA A 21 -15.25 3.36 14.50
N ALA A 22 -14.98 3.76 15.74
CA ALA A 22 -13.88 3.22 16.53
C ALA A 22 -14.05 1.71 16.81
N PHE A 23 -15.27 1.27 17.13
CA PHE A 23 -15.54 -0.16 17.32
C PHE A 23 -15.37 -0.95 16.01
N HIS A 24 -15.84 -0.39 14.90
CA HIS A 24 -15.70 -1.00 13.58
C HIS A 24 -14.22 -1.11 13.17
N GLU A 25 -13.45 -0.04 13.36
CA GLU A 25 -12.02 -0.01 13.10
C GLU A 25 -11.24 -0.94 14.02
N PHE A 26 -11.62 -1.05 15.30
CA PHE A 26 -11.01 -2.02 16.21
C PHE A 26 -11.25 -3.47 15.75
N ARG A 27 -12.45 -3.77 15.24
CA ARG A 27 -12.75 -5.08 14.66
C ARG A 27 -11.92 -5.34 13.41
N ARG A 28 -11.83 -4.35 12.52
CA ARG A 28 -11.00 -4.40 11.30
C ARG A 28 -9.53 -4.64 11.65
N TYR A 29 -8.98 -3.87 12.57
CA TYR A 29 -7.61 -4.02 13.06
C TYR A 29 -7.34 -5.43 13.60
N LYS A 30 -8.30 -6.05 14.29
CA LYS A 30 -8.16 -7.41 14.80
C LYS A 30 -8.21 -8.48 13.69
N SER A 31 -8.94 -8.25 12.60
CA SER A 31 -9.05 -9.20 11.49
C SER A 31 -7.96 -9.04 10.43
N GLU A 32 -7.59 -7.81 10.11
CA GLU A 32 -6.73 -7.44 8.97
C GLU A 32 -5.35 -6.92 9.40
N GLY A 33 -5.11 -6.69 10.68
CA GLY A 33 -3.84 -6.15 11.17
C GLY A 33 -3.70 -4.63 10.96
N ARG A 34 -2.45 -4.15 10.84
CA ARG A 34 -2.18 -2.73 10.63
C ARG A 34 -2.59 -2.34 9.21
N ALA A 35 -3.33 -1.24 9.08
CA ALA A 35 -3.51 -0.64 7.75
C ALA A 35 -2.18 0.00 7.33
N ASN A 36 -1.55 -0.56 6.30
CA ASN A 36 -0.51 0.15 5.56
C ASN A 36 -1.22 0.99 4.52
N TYR A 37 -0.86 2.27 4.43
CA TYR A 37 -1.40 3.15 3.40
C TYR A 37 -0.25 3.50 2.45
N GLY A 38 -0.52 3.43 1.16
CA GLY A 38 0.43 3.84 0.15
C GLY A 38 -0.25 4.17 -1.16
N LEU A 39 0.57 4.52 -2.13
CA LEU A 39 0.13 4.81 -3.49
C LEU A 39 -0.12 3.48 -4.21
N VAL A 40 -1.21 3.41 -4.96
CA VAL A 40 -1.55 2.28 -5.82
C VAL A 40 -1.88 2.82 -7.20
N TYR A 41 -1.29 2.22 -8.23
CA TYR A 41 -1.51 2.57 -9.63
C TYR A 41 -2.74 1.84 -10.17
N ASN A 42 -3.64 2.57 -10.83
CA ASN A 42 -4.78 2.01 -11.54
C ASN A 42 -4.47 2.03 -13.05
N GLU A 43 -4.27 0.85 -13.64
CA GLU A 43 -3.95 0.69 -15.06
C GLU A 43 -5.11 1.07 -15.99
N GLU A 44 -6.35 0.84 -15.58
CA GLU A 44 -7.55 1.11 -16.39
C GLU A 44 -7.71 2.62 -16.64
N THR A 45 -7.46 3.43 -15.61
CA THR A 45 -7.59 4.89 -15.71
C THR A 45 -6.25 5.60 -15.90
N GLY A 46 -5.13 4.89 -15.74
CA GLY A 46 -3.79 5.45 -15.75
C GLY A 46 -3.53 6.43 -14.60
N THR A 47 -4.20 6.27 -13.46
CA THR A 47 -4.10 7.19 -12.32
C THR A 47 -3.62 6.50 -11.06
N THR A 48 -2.80 7.19 -10.27
CA THR A 48 -2.40 6.73 -8.93
C THR A 48 -3.29 7.31 -7.84
N HIS A 49 -3.67 6.51 -6.86
CA HIS A 49 -4.47 6.92 -5.70
C HIS A 49 -3.94 6.33 -4.39
N VAL A 50 -4.24 6.98 -3.27
CA VAL A 50 -3.88 6.48 -1.93
C VAL A 50 -4.97 5.55 -1.44
N THR A 51 -4.60 4.32 -1.09
CA THR A 51 -5.51 3.32 -0.51
C THR A 51 -4.79 2.48 0.54
N GLY A 52 -5.55 1.62 1.23
CA GLY A 52 -4.98 0.58 2.08
C GLY A 52 -4.27 -0.47 1.23
N ILE A 53 -3.07 -0.85 1.65
CA ILE A 53 -2.21 -1.88 1.06
C ILE A 53 -2.18 -3.05 2.03
N GLU A 54 -2.30 -4.28 1.52
CA GLU A 54 -2.29 -5.48 2.35
C GLU A 54 -0.92 -5.70 3.02
N GLU A 55 -0.89 -6.49 4.09
CA GLU A 55 0.37 -6.80 4.78
C GLU A 55 1.27 -7.65 3.86
N GLY A 56 2.36 -7.05 3.38
CA GLY A 56 3.34 -7.69 2.48
C GLY A 56 3.30 -7.21 1.03
N GLU A 57 2.39 -6.31 0.68
CA GLU A 57 2.42 -5.59 -0.58
C GLU A 57 3.17 -4.27 -0.41
N ASP A 58 4.00 -3.93 -1.40
CA ASP A 58 4.67 -2.64 -1.48
C ASP A 58 3.82 -1.65 -2.29
N GLY A 59 3.77 -0.40 -1.83
CA GLY A 59 3.08 0.66 -2.57
C GLY A 59 3.82 1.02 -3.85
N PHE A 60 3.07 1.45 -4.87
CA PHE A 60 3.61 1.98 -6.10
C PHE A 60 4.51 3.20 -5.81
N ASP A 61 5.79 3.12 -6.16
CA ASP A 61 6.72 4.25 -6.14
C ASP A 61 6.78 4.91 -7.53
N PRO A 62 6.34 6.17 -7.69
CA PRO A 62 6.49 6.89 -8.94
C PRO A 62 7.94 7.09 -9.40
N GLY A 63 8.92 6.97 -8.48
CA GLY A 63 10.35 7.06 -8.80
C GLY A 63 10.89 5.85 -9.55
N ASP A 64 10.26 4.68 -9.39
CA ASP A 64 10.64 3.43 -10.07
C ASP A 64 9.99 3.33 -11.47
N PHE A 65 9.02 4.19 -11.78
CA PHE A 65 8.31 4.18 -13.06
C PHE A 65 9.09 4.94 -14.15
N ASP A 66 9.69 4.24 -15.12
CA ASP A 66 10.30 4.82 -16.31
C ASP A 66 9.37 4.72 -17.54
N PRO A 67 8.82 5.83 -18.07
CA PRO A 67 8.01 5.83 -19.28
C PRO A 67 8.74 5.32 -20.54
N ASN A 68 10.08 5.30 -20.53
CA ASN A 68 10.87 4.83 -21.66
C ASN A 68 10.85 3.31 -21.81
N ASP A 69 10.57 2.57 -20.73
CA ASP A 69 10.49 1.10 -20.71
C ASP A 69 9.42 0.55 -21.66
N TYR A 70 8.38 1.34 -21.93
CA TYR A 70 7.32 0.97 -22.87
C TYR A 70 7.82 0.76 -24.31
N ASN A 71 8.95 1.40 -24.66
CA ASN A 71 9.59 1.27 -25.97
C ASN A 71 10.68 0.20 -25.99
N ASP A 72 10.98 -0.44 -24.85
CA ASP A 72 12.02 -1.46 -24.77
C ASP A 72 11.46 -2.85 -25.18
N PRO A 73 11.95 -3.44 -26.28
CA PRO A 73 11.53 -4.78 -26.67
C PRO A 73 11.97 -5.88 -25.67
N GLU A 74 12.93 -5.63 -24.79
CA GLU A 74 13.41 -6.62 -23.81
C GLU A 74 12.48 -6.74 -22.58
N ILE A 75 11.82 -5.66 -22.16
CA ILE A 75 10.92 -5.63 -20.98
C ILE A 75 9.55 -6.28 -21.27
N ASN A 76 9.10 -6.28 -22.52
CA ASN A 76 7.83 -6.92 -22.92
C ASN A 76 7.86 -8.46 -22.86
N SER A 77 8.99 -9.08 -22.49
CA SER A 77 9.18 -10.53 -22.48
C SER A 77 9.16 -11.17 -21.08
N THR A 78 9.08 -10.39 -20.00
CA THR A 78 9.30 -10.84 -18.61
C THR A 78 8.07 -10.76 -17.71
N ALA A 79 6.86 -10.60 -18.25
CA ALA A 79 5.63 -10.56 -17.45
C ALA A 79 5.17 -11.92 -16.88
N ASP A 80 5.94 -13.00 -17.02
CA ASP A 80 5.63 -14.32 -16.46
C ASP A 80 6.91 -15.10 -16.05
N ASP A 81 7.69 -14.62 -15.07
CA ASP A 81 8.61 -15.52 -14.35
C ASP A 81 8.97 -15.03 -12.93
N PRO A 82 8.50 -15.68 -11.85
CA PRO A 82 8.95 -15.39 -10.49
C PRO A 82 10.10 -16.33 -10.13
N GLY A 83 11.34 -15.89 -10.37
CA GLY A 83 12.49 -16.63 -9.84
C GLY A 83 13.83 -16.17 -10.40
N GLU A 84 14.60 -15.47 -9.57
CA GLU A 84 15.94 -15.90 -9.10
C GLU A 84 16.80 -14.68 -8.78
N ALA A 85 17.10 -14.52 -7.48
CA ALA A 85 18.18 -13.69 -7.01
C ALA A 85 19.49 -14.47 -7.20
N GLU A 86 20.38 -14.03 -8.08
CA GLU A 86 21.78 -14.49 -8.11
C GLU A 86 22.75 -13.39 -8.60
N ASP A 87 23.14 -12.49 -7.69
CA ASP A 87 24.37 -11.72 -7.84
C ASP A 87 25.53 -12.49 -7.17
N ALA A 88 26.10 -13.47 -7.88
CA ALA A 88 27.37 -14.10 -7.50
C ALA A 88 28.53 -13.49 -8.31
N ASP A 89 29.35 -12.72 -7.61
CA ASP A 89 30.57 -12.02 -8.03
C ASP A 89 31.64 -12.94 -8.69
N PRO A 90 32.17 -12.62 -9.90
CA PRO A 90 33.11 -13.50 -10.60
C PRO A 90 34.55 -12.95 -10.65
N GLU A 91 35.29 -12.80 -9.54
CA GLU A 91 36.71 -12.38 -9.61
C GLU A 91 37.68 -12.95 -8.54
N ASP A 92 37.62 -14.24 -8.16
CA ASP A 92 38.70 -14.82 -7.30
C ASP A 92 39.11 -16.28 -7.58
N SER A 93 39.32 -16.67 -8.85
CA SER A 93 39.82 -18.02 -9.17
C SER A 93 40.99 -18.11 -10.16
N ARG A 94 41.72 -17.02 -10.43
CA ARG A 94 42.99 -17.07 -11.20
C ARG A 94 44.26 -16.93 -10.34
N LYS A 95 44.26 -17.53 -9.16
CA LYS A 95 45.50 -17.86 -8.43
C LYS A 95 45.50 -19.36 -8.20
N ASN A 96 46.09 -20.11 -9.13
CA ASN A 96 46.81 -21.38 -8.93
C ASN A 96 46.99 -22.07 -10.30
N ALA A 97 48.03 -21.65 -11.04
CA ALA A 97 48.69 -22.43 -12.08
C ALA A 97 50.18 -22.14 -12.02
#